data_AF-A0A937NLM1-F1
#
_entry.id   AF-A0A937NLM1-F1
#
_cell.length_a   1.000
_cell.length_b   1.000
_cell.length_c   1.000
_cell.angle_alpha   90.00
_cell.angle_beta   90.00
_cell.angle_gamma   90.00
#
_symmetry.space_group_name_H-M   'P 1'
#
loop_
_entity.id
_entity.type
_entity.pdbx_description
1 polymer ?
#
loop_
_entity_poly.entity_id
_entity_poly.type
_entity_poly.pdbx_seq_one_letter_code
_entity_poly.pdbx_strand_id
1 'polypeptide(L)'
;MDNLLAMFGFLSIFHVIGAVALANGLRGVWSGLRDRRRGGCRALFFVVWGAMFGCLPFGFGLELAAGEGGTPLVLLGEAFIWGSVFLVALLAQDAVLNWLRPFLHRDMWLMAFGGSFMVVGTWVGSSMARDDQMFGLLLGGVFALVGGVIFAIGVWNYLKAMR
;
A
#
# COMPACT_ATOMS: atom_id res chain seq x y z
N MET A 1 -7.89 13.98 -19.44
CA MET A 1 -6.97 14.22 -18.30
C MET A 1 -7.37 13.42 -17.05
N ASP A 2 -8.34 12.50 -17.13
CA ASP A 2 -9.00 11.96 -15.94
C ASP A 2 -8.34 10.67 -15.39
N ASN A 3 -7.48 10.01 -16.18
CA ASN A 3 -6.80 8.76 -15.78
C ASN A 3 -5.52 8.98 -14.94
N LEU A 4 -4.89 10.16 -14.99
CA LEU A 4 -3.64 10.43 -14.26
C LEU A 4 -3.84 10.44 -12.73
N LEU A 5 -4.92 11.07 -12.25
CA LEU A 5 -5.26 11.10 -10.83
C LEU A 5 -5.68 9.72 -10.31
N ALA A 6 -6.44 8.96 -11.11
CA ALA A 6 -6.84 7.61 -10.77
C ALA A 6 -5.64 6.68 -10.63
N MET A 7 -4.69 6.77 -11.56
CA MET A 7 -3.46 6.00 -11.53
C MET A 7 -2.54 6.46 -10.39
N PHE A 8 -2.40 7.76 -10.15
CA PHE A 8 -1.66 8.28 -8.99
C PHE A 8 -2.24 7.78 -7.66
N GLY A 9 -3.57 7.79 -7.51
CA GLY A 9 -4.26 7.24 -6.34
C GLY A 9 -4.04 5.74 -6.17
N PHE A 10 -4.09 4.98 -7.27
CA PHE A 10 -3.78 3.55 -7.29
C PHE A 10 -2.32 3.29 -6.86
N LEU A 11 -1.37 3.96 -7.48
CA LEU A 11 0.07 3.85 -7.20
C LEU A 11 0.43 4.27 -5.77
N SER A 12 -0.28 5.25 -5.21
CA SER A 12 -0.08 5.71 -3.84
C SER A 12 -0.32 4.61 -2.78
N ILE A 13 -1.21 3.65 -3.04
CA ILE A 13 -1.42 2.52 -2.12
C ILE A 13 -0.17 1.65 -2.01
N PHE A 14 0.49 1.39 -3.13
CA PHE A 14 1.74 0.63 -3.16
C PHE A 14 2.87 1.39 -2.47
N HIS A 15 2.93 2.71 -2.63
CA HIS A 15 3.86 3.53 -1.87
C HIS A 15 3.63 3.42 -0.37
N VAL A 16 2.37 3.53 0.10
CA VAL A 16 2.04 3.42 1.52
C VAL A 16 2.44 2.06 2.07
N ILE A 17 2.03 0.97 1.42
CA ILE A 17 2.31 -0.40 1.87
C ILE A 17 3.81 -0.69 1.81
N GLY A 18 4.46 -0.32 0.73
CA GLY A 18 5.89 -0.52 0.53
C GLY A 18 6.72 0.26 1.55
N ALA A 19 6.37 1.53 1.80
CA ALA A 19 7.01 2.36 2.81
C ALA A 19 6.87 1.78 4.23
N VAL A 20 5.65 1.36 4.61
CA VAL A 20 5.39 0.73 5.91
C VAL A 20 6.13 -0.61 6.03
N ALA A 21 6.11 -1.45 4.99
CA ALA A 21 6.83 -2.71 4.97
C ALA A 21 8.35 -2.49 5.11
N LEU A 22 8.91 -1.56 4.34
CA LEU A 22 10.34 -1.24 4.38
C LEU A 22 10.75 -0.70 5.75
N ALA A 23 9.98 0.23 6.33
CA ALA A 23 10.24 0.76 7.66
C ALA A 23 10.23 -0.35 8.72
N ASN A 24 9.23 -1.24 8.70
CA ASN A 24 9.16 -2.39 9.60
C ASN A 24 10.34 -3.36 9.41
N GLY A 25 10.72 -3.61 8.16
CA GLY A 25 11.88 -4.43 7.81
C GLY A 25 13.17 -3.86 8.39
N LEU A 26 13.42 -2.56 8.18
CA LEU A 26 14.61 -1.88 8.69
C LEU A 26 14.66 -1.85 10.22
N ARG A 27 13.53 -1.57 10.90
CA ARG A 27 13.43 -1.68 12.36
C ARG A 27 13.72 -3.10 12.85
N GLY A 28 13.21 -4.10 12.13
CA GLY A 28 13.47 -5.51 12.39
C GLY A 28 14.96 -5.85 12.26
N VAL A 29 15.62 -5.41 11.18
CA VAL A 29 17.06 -5.60 10.98
C VAL A 29 17.86 -4.90 12.09
N TRP A 30 17.53 -3.65 12.40
CA TRP A 30 18.20 -2.87 13.45
C TRP A 30 18.11 -3.53 14.82
N SER A 31 16.90 -3.96 15.22
CA SER A 31 16.69 -4.70 16.47
C SER A 31 17.43 -6.05 16.48
N GLY A 32 17.46 -6.76 15.35
CA GLY A 32 18.16 -8.03 15.20
C GLY A 32 19.69 -7.92 15.34
N LEU A 33 20.27 -6.82 14.84
CA LEU A 33 21.68 -6.49 15.02
C LEU A 33 22.01 -6.17 16.49
N ARG A 34 21.09 -5.51 17.20
CA ARG A 34 21.27 -5.13 18.60
C ARG A 34 21.12 -6.29 19.58
N ASP A 35 20.10 -7.14 19.39
CA ASP A 35 19.68 -8.13 20.39
C ASP A 35 20.06 -9.59 20.04
N ARG A 36 20.74 -9.84 18.91
CA ARG A 36 21.16 -11.18 18.42
C ARG A 36 20.06 -12.25 18.39
N ARG A 37 18.77 -11.89 18.43
CA ARG A 37 17.65 -12.85 18.38
C ARG A 37 17.14 -13.07 16.95
N ARG A 38 16.82 -14.34 16.67
CA ARG A 38 16.39 -14.87 15.37
C ARG A 38 15.14 -14.16 14.85
N GLY A 39 15.31 -13.43 13.75
CA GLY A 39 14.23 -12.84 12.94
C GLY A 39 14.68 -12.31 11.57
N GLY A 40 15.96 -12.50 11.20
CA GLY A 40 16.60 -11.85 10.05
C GLY A 40 15.91 -12.11 8.71
N CYS A 41 15.47 -13.33 8.42
CA CYS A 41 14.80 -13.63 7.14
C CYS A 41 13.46 -12.90 6.98
N ARG A 42 12.67 -12.75 8.06
CA ARG A 42 11.41 -12.01 8.02
C ARG A 42 11.66 -10.52 7.83
N ALA A 43 12.65 -9.96 8.52
CA ALA A 43 13.02 -8.56 8.38
C ALA A 43 13.56 -8.26 6.97
N LEU A 44 14.45 -9.12 6.45
CA LEU A 44 14.98 -9.03 5.09
C LEU A 44 13.89 -9.16 4.04
N PHE A 45 12.94 -10.07 4.23
CA PHE A 45 11.76 -10.18 3.36
C PHE A 45 11.00 -8.86 3.30
N PHE A 46 10.70 -8.23 4.44
CA PHE A 46 10.01 -6.95 4.46
C PHE A 46 10.81 -5.80 3.83
N VAL A 47 12.14 -5.82 3.95
CA VAL A 47 13.02 -4.86 3.26
C VAL A 47 12.93 -5.04 1.74
N VAL A 48 13.16 -6.26 1.25
CA VAL A 48 13.14 -6.56 -0.19
C VAL A 48 11.74 -6.31 -0.77
N TRP A 49 10.71 -6.82 -0.12
CA TRP A 49 9.32 -6.65 -0.52
C TRP A 49 8.89 -5.18 -0.48
N GLY A 50 9.21 -4.48 0.61
CA GLY A 50 8.89 -3.07 0.78
C GLY A 50 9.59 -2.17 -0.23
N ALA A 51 10.85 -2.46 -0.57
CA ALA A 51 11.57 -1.77 -1.62
C ALA A 51 10.96 -2.06 -3.01
N MET A 52 10.65 -3.31 -3.33
CA MET A 52 10.03 -3.66 -4.61
C MET A 52 8.66 -3.01 -4.77
N PHE A 53 7.75 -3.17 -3.81
CA PHE A 53 6.40 -2.64 -3.89
C PHE A 53 6.34 -1.12 -3.70
N GLY A 54 7.19 -0.57 -2.84
CA GLY A 54 7.25 0.87 -2.58
C GLY A 54 7.88 1.66 -3.71
N CYS A 55 8.78 1.04 -4.49
CA CYS A 55 9.49 1.71 -5.57
C CYS A 55 8.99 1.36 -6.98
N LEU A 56 8.25 0.26 -7.16
CA LEU A 56 7.57 -0.07 -8.43
C LEU A 56 6.78 1.12 -9.00
N PRO A 57 5.99 1.84 -8.19
CA PRO A 57 5.27 3.02 -8.67
C PRO A 57 6.15 4.12 -9.26
N PHE A 58 7.35 4.35 -8.71
CA PHE A 58 8.27 5.35 -9.27
C PHE A 58 8.70 5.00 -10.70
N GLY A 59 8.80 3.72 -11.04
CA GLY A 59 9.07 3.29 -12.41
C GLY A 59 7.97 3.71 -13.38
N PHE A 60 6.72 3.50 -13.00
CA PHE A 60 5.56 3.96 -13.78
C PHE A 60 5.48 5.50 -13.83
N GLY A 61 5.74 6.18 -12.71
CA GLY A 61 5.79 7.64 -12.64
C GLY A 61 6.89 8.24 -13.52
N LEU A 62 8.07 7.59 -13.61
CA LEU A 62 9.19 7.99 -14.46
C LEU A 62 8.87 7.83 -15.95
N GLU A 63 8.27 6.70 -16.32
CA GLU A 63 7.85 6.44 -17.70
C GLU A 63 6.80 7.46 -18.15
N LEU A 64 5.84 7.81 -17.28
CA LEU A 64 4.88 8.87 -17.56
C LEU A 64 5.53 10.25 -17.62
N ALA A 65 6.42 10.59 -16.68
CA ALA A 65 7.15 11.85 -16.65
C ALA A 65 8.01 12.07 -17.90
N ALA A 66 8.49 10.99 -18.52
CA ALA A 66 9.26 11.03 -19.77
C ALA A 66 8.40 11.18 -21.03
N GLY A 67 7.08 10.93 -20.95
CA GLY A 67 6.14 11.09 -22.06
C GLY A 67 5.68 12.54 -22.26
N GLU A 68 5.11 12.84 -23.44
CA GLU A 68 4.55 14.14 -23.83
C GLU A 68 3.30 14.50 -23.00
N GLY A 69 3.49 14.86 -21.73
CA GLY A 69 2.42 15.23 -20.80
C GLY A 69 2.68 14.89 -19.35
N GLY A 70 3.78 14.19 -19.04
CA GLY A 70 4.15 13.85 -17.67
C GLY A 70 4.69 15.04 -16.88
N THR A 71 3.95 15.51 -15.88
CA THR A 71 4.42 16.58 -14.99
C THR A 71 5.41 16.04 -13.94
N PRO A 72 6.64 16.60 -13.81
CA PRO A 72 7.58 16.30 -12.73
C PRO A 72 6.99 16.43 -11.32
N LEU A 73 5.91 17.20 -11.19
CA LEU A 73 5.12 17.34 -9.97
C LEU A 73 4.48 16.02 -9.50
N VAL A 74 4.15 15.10 -10.41
CA VAL A 74 3.57 13.79 -10.06
C VAL A 74 4.61 12.93 -9.36
N LEU A 75 5.84 12.86 -9.89
CA LEU A 75 6.97 12.18 -9.26
C LEU A 75 7.32 12.79 -7.90
N LEU A 76 7.29 14.12 -7.78
CA LEU A 76 7.50 14.79 -6.48
C LEU A 76 6.38 14.44 -5.49
N GLY A 77 5.13 14.35 -5.94
CA GLY A 77 4.00 13.92 -5.13
C GLY A 77 4.14 12.48 -4.66
N GLU A 78 4.51 11.56 -5.54
CA GLU A 78 4.82 10.16 -5.24
C GLU A 78 5.94 10.05 -4.20
N ALA A 79 7.03 10.79 -4.40
CA ALA A 79 8.18 10.81 -3.50
C ALA A 79 7.81 11.37 -2.12
N PHE A 80 6.97 12.40 -2.10
CA PHE A 80 6.49 13.00 -0.85
C PHE A 80 5.57 12.04 -0.08
N ILE A 81 4.61 11.40 -0.74
CA ILE A 81 3.73 10.40 -0.11
C ILE A 81 4.55 9.24 0.44
N TRP A 82 5.40 8.65 -0.40
CA TRP A 82 6.24 7.52 0.01
C TRP A 82 7.17 7.89 1.18
N GLY A 83 7.88 9.00 1.05
CA GLY A 83 8.86 9.47 2.05
C GLY A 83 8.21 9.85 3.36
N SER A 84 7.08 10.55 3.34
CA SER A 84 6.35 10.93 4.56
C SER A 84 5.82 9.70 5.29
N VAL A 85 5.19 8.75 4.57
CA VAL A 85 4.69 7.50 5.17
C VAL A 85 5.84 6.66 5.71
N PHE A 86 6.96 6.59 4.98
CA PHE A 86 8.15 5.87 5.43
C PHE A 86 8.71 6.46 6.72
N LEU A 87 8.88 7.79 6.79
CA LEU A 87 9.39 8.46 7.98
C LEU A 87 8.46 8.30 9.17
N VAL A 88 7.15 8.45 8.97
CA VAL A 88 6.13 8.24 10.01
C VAL A 88 6.17 6.79 10.50
N ALA A 89 6.24 5.81 9.60
CA ALA A 89 6.33 4.40 9.97
C ALA A 89 7.66 4.07 10.69
N LEU A 90 8.77 4.66 10.24
CA LEU A 90 10.08 4.40 10.82
C LEU A 90 10.23 5.00 12.23
N LEU A 91 9.78 6.25 12.41
CA LEU A 91 10.05 7.03 13.62
C LEU A 91 8.87 7.06 14.60
N ALA A 92 7.64 7.07 14.11
CA ALA A 92 6.45 7.36 14.91
C ALA A 92 5.42 6.21 14.94
N GLN A 93 5.71 5.04 14.36
CA GLN A 93 4.76 3.93 14.30
C GLN A 93 4.21 3.52 15.68
N ASP A 94 5.04 3.49 16.74
CA ASP A 94 4.53 3.12 18.07
C ASP A 94 3.58 4.16 18.63
N ALA A 95 3.86 5.45 18.42
CA ALA A 95 2.97 6.54 18.83
C ALA A 95 1.65 6.50 18.05
N VAL A 96 1.71 6.30 16.74
CA VAL A 96 0.54 6.16 15.86
C VAL A 96 -0.30 4.94 16.26
N LEU A 97 0.33 3.78 16.46
CA LEU A 97 -0.37 2.56 16.86
C LEU A 97 -0.99 2.71 18.25
N ASN A 98 -0.30 3.32 19.21
CA ASN A 98 -0.84 3.56 20.54
C ASN A 98 -2.04 4.53 20.52
N TRP A 99 -1.97 5.57 19.69
CA TRP A 99 -3.08 6.51 19.48
C TRP A 99 -4.28 5.84 18.82
N LEU A 100 -4.05 4.94 17.85
CA LEU A 100 -5.11 4.20 17.15
C LEU A 100 -5.65 3.00 17.92
N ARG A 101 -4.89 2.44 18.87
CA ARG A 101 -5.23 1.24 19.65
C ARG A 101 -6.63 1.26 20.30
N PRO A 102 -7.12 2.37 20.90
CA PRO A 102 -8.47 2.41 21.45
C PRO A 102 -9.59 2.36 20.39
N PHE A 103 -9.28 2.68 19.14
CA PHE A 103 -10.25 2.75 18.05
C PHE A 103 -10.20 1.56 17.10
N LEU A 104 -9.06 0.83 17.06
CA LEU A 104 -8.84 -0.24 16.09
C LEU A 104 -8.84 -1.61 16.75
N HIS A 105 -9.91 -2.36 16.47
CA HIS A 105 -9.87 -3.81 16.64
C HIS A 105 -8.90 -4.43 15.62
N ARG A 106 -8.24 -5.53 15.98
CA ARG A 106 -7.20 -6.13 15.14
C ARG A 106 -7.71 -6.45 13.73
N ASP A 107 -8.96 -6.87 13.62
CA ASP A 107 -9.60 -7.20 12.35
C ASP A 107 -10.03 -5.97 11.52
N MET A 108 -10.09 -4.78 12.14
CA MET A 108 -10.33 -3.52 11.41
C MET A 108 -9.18 -3.17 10.47
N TRP A 109 -7.96 -3.64 10.74
CA TRP A 109 -6.85 -3.50 9.80
C TRP A 109 -7.05 -4.32 8.54
N LEU A 110 -7.63 -5.52 8.65
CA LEU A 110 -7.97 -6.36 7.48
C LEU A 110 -9.09 -5.70 6.67
N MET A 111 -10.08 -5.13 7.34
CA MET A 111 -11.15 -4.38 6.68
C MET A 111 -10.60 -3.13 5.98
N ALA A 112 -9.78 -2.31 6.64
CA ALA A 112 -9.20 -1.11 6.03
C ALA A 112 -8.30 -1.46 4.83
N PHE A 113 -7.47 -2.49 4.97
CA PHE A 113 -6.58 -2.96 3.91
C PHE A 113 -7.37 -3.52 2.72
N GLY A 114 -8.23 -4.51 2.97
CA GLY A 114 -9.05 -5.13 1.93
C GLY A 114 -10.00 -4.15 1.25
N GLY A 115 -10.63 -3.27 2.04
CA GLY A 115 -11.54 -2.23 1.54
C GLY A 115 -10.86 -1.24 0.63
N SER A 116 -9.63 -0.82 0.96
CA SER A 116 -8.84 0.08 0.10
C SER A 116 -8.53 -0.57 -1.25
N PHE A 117 -8.08 -1.84 -1.26
CA PHE A 117 -7.84 -2.60 -2.49
C PHE A 117 -9.11 -2.82 -3.30
N MET A 118 -10.22 -3.08 -2.61
CA MET A 118 -11.52 -3.28 -3.23
C MET A 118 -11.98 -2.01 -3.96
N VAL A 119 -12.05 -0.87 -3.25
CA VAL A 119 -12.47 0.42 -3.79
C VAL A 119 -11.60 0.83 -4.97
N VAL A 120 -10.28 0.73 -4.81
CA VAL A 120 -9.35 1.15 -5.84
C VAL A 120 -9.36 0.19 -7.05
N GLY A 121 -9.42 -1.12 -6.82
CA GLY A 121 -9.57 -2.10 -7.89
C GLY A 121 -10.85 -1.90 -8.70
N THR A 122 -11.97 -1.65 -8.03
CA THR A 122 -13.25 -1.33 -8.69
C THR A 122 -13.16 -0.01 -9.46
N TRP A 123 -12.57 1.02 -8.87
CA TRP A 123 -12.39 2.31 -9.53
C TRP A 123 -11.56 2.17 -10.82
N VAL A 124 -10.37 1.57 -10.75
CA VAL A 124 -9.49 1.34 -11.91
C VAL A 124 -10.17 0.48 -12.96
N GLY A 125 -10.81 -0.62 -12.56
CA GLY A 125 -11.54 -1.49 -13.48
C GLY A 125 -12.66 -0.74 -14.20
N SER A 126 -13.40 0.12 -13.48
CA SER A 126 -14.51 0.90 -14.05
C SER A 126 -14.06 2.08 -14.91
N SER A 127 -12.93 2.74 -14.59
CA SER A 127 -12.41 3.87 -15.35
C SER A 127 -11.82 3.42 -16.68
N MET A 128 -11.17 2.26 -16.71
CA MET A 128 -10.53 1.71 -17.91
C MET A 128 -11.47 0.84 -18.77
N ALA A 129 -12.63 0.44 -18.23
CA ALA A 129 -13.66 -0.26 -18.99
C ALA A 129 -14.25 0.58 -20.14
N ARG A 130 -14.14 1.91 -20.07
CA ARG A 130 -14.64 2.83 -21.10
C ARG A 130 -13.69 2.96 -22.31
N ASP A 131 -12.42 2.57 -22.15
CA ASP A 131 -11.37 2.79 -23.15
C ASP A 131 -10.98 1.49 -23.90
N ASP A 132 -11.82 0.45 -23.85
CA ASP A 132 -11.56 -0.91 -24.40
C ASP A 132 -10.26 -1.58 -23.90
N GLN A 133 -9.72 -1.11 -22.78
CA GLN A 133 -8.49 -1.65 -22.20
C GLN A 133 -8.81 -2.87 -21.31
N MET A 134 -8.96 -4.05 -21.93
CA MET A 134 -9.14 -5.32 -21.21
C MET A 134 -8.14 -5.52 -20.06
N PHE A 135 -6.91 -5.04 -20.23
CA PHE A 135 -5.88 -5.11 -19.20
C PHE A 135 -6.27 -4.39 -17.90
N GLY A 136 -6.84 -3.18 -17.99
CA GLY A 136 -7.29 -2.42 -16.83
C GLY A 136 -8.46 -3.08 -16.11
N LEU A 137 -9.36 -3.72 -16.87
CA LEU A 137 -10.51 -4.45 -16.34
C LEU A 137 -10.08 -5.73 -15.62
N LEU A 138 -9.13 -6.49 -16.19
CA LEU A 138 -8.55 -7.67 -15.57
C LEU A 138 -7.75 -7.32 -14.30
N LEU A 139 -6.87 -6.31 -14.39
CA LEU A 139 -6.08 -5.86 -13.25
C LEU A 139 -7.00 -5.35 -12.13
N GLY A 140 -7.88 -4.39 -12.44
CA GLY A 140 -8.86 -3.86 -11.49
C GLY A 140 -9.75 -4.94 -10.88
N GLY A 141 -10.19 -5.91 -11.66
CA GLY A 141 -10.97 -7.06 -11.21
C GLY A 141 -10.20 -7.95 -10.21
N VAL A 142 -8.91 -8.24 -10.47
CA VAL A 142 -8.07 -9.00 -9.54
C VAL A 142 -7.90 -8.24 -8.22
N PHE A 143 -7.61 -6.94 -8.27
CA PHE A 143 -7.46 -6.10 -7.07
C PHE A 143 -8.78 -6.02 -6.29
N ALA A 144 -9.91 -5.86 -6.98
CA ALA A 144 -11.23 -5.83 -6.38
C ALA A 144 -11.57 -7.14 -5.68
N LEU A 145 -11.28 -8.28 -6.32
CA LEU A 145 -11.54 -9.61 -5.79
C LEU A 145 -10.66 -9.92 -4.59
N VAL A 146 -9.34 -9.70 -4.70
CA VAL A 146 -8.39 -9.92 -3.60
C VAL A 146 -8.73 -9.01 -2.41
N GLY A 147 -8.97 -7.72 -2.66
CA GLY A 147 -9.38 -6.77 -1.64
C GLY A 147 -10.69 -7.15 -0.97
N GLY A 148 -11.68 -7.55 -1.76
CA GLY A 148 -12.99 -8.00 -1.27
C GLY A 148 -12.92 -9.24 -0.40
N VAL A 149 -12.10 -10.23 -0.76
CA VAL A 149 -11.87 -11.43 0.07
C VAL A 149 -11.24 -11.05 1.40
N ILE A 150 -10.19 -10.22 1.41
CA ILE A 150 -9.53 -9.78 2.65
C ILE A 150 -10.50 -8.97 3.52
N PHE A 151 -11.29 -8.09 2.91
CA PHE A 151 -12.32 -7.31 3.59
C PHE A 151 -13.36 -8.23 4.25
N ALA A 152 -13.89 -9.20 3.51
CA ALA A 152 -14.88 -10.15 4.01
C ALA A 152 -14.34 -10.98 5.18
N ILE A 153 -13.08 -11.43 5.10
CA ILE A 153 -12.40 -12.11 6.22
C ILE A 153 -12.32 -11.19 7.45
N GLY A 154 -11.96 -9.92 7.26
CA GLY A 154 -11.93 -8.93 8.33
C GLY A 154 -13.29 -8.72 8.98
N VAL A 155 -14.35 -8.56 8.19
CA VAL A 155 -15.73 -8.43 8.68
C VAL A 155 -16.15 -9.68 9.45
N TRP A 156 -15.88 -10.86 8.90
CA TRP A 156 -16.24 -12.13 9.53
C TRP A 156 -15.58 -12.29 10.91
N ASN A 157 -14.27 -12.03 11.00
CA ASN A 157 -13.54 -12.11 12.27
C ASN A 157 -14.04 -11.07 13.28
N TYR A 158 -14.28 -9.84 12.83
CA TYR A 158 -14.82 -8.77 13.67
C TYR A 158 -16.18 -9.13 14.26
N LEU A 159 -17.11 -9.63 13.43
CA LEU A 159 -18.42 -10.09 13.88
C LEU A 159 -18.32 -11.28 14.85
N LYS A 160 -17.38 -12.20 14.62
CA LYS A 160 -17.13 -13.33 15.51
C LYS A 160 -16.57 -12.87 16.87
N ALA A 161 -15.74 -11.84 16.91
CA ALA A 161 -15.17 -11.29 18.13
C ALA A 161 -16.18 -10.50 18.99
N MET A 162 -17.27 -10.01 18.39
CA MET A 162 -18.36 -9.32 19.09
C MET A 162 -19.48 -10.24 19.60
N ARG A 163 -19.44 -11.53 19.27
CA ARG A 163 -20.36 -12.55 19.80
C ARG A 163 -19.74 -13.23 21.01
#